data_AF-A0A512B2P6-F1
#
_entry.id   AF-A0A512B2P6-F1
#
_cell.length_a   1.000
_cell.length_b   1.000
_cell.length_c   1.000
_cell.angle_alpha   90.00
_cell.angle_beta   90.00
_cell.angle_gamma   90.00
#
_symmetry.space_group_name_H-M   'P 1'
#
loop_
_entity.id
_entity.type
_entity.pdbx_description
1 polymer ?
#
loop_
_entity_poly.entity_id
_entity_poly.type
_entity_poly.pdbx_seq_one_letter_code
_entity_poly.pdbx_strand_id
1 'polypeptide(L)'
;METQGKWTRDAEGFMEFDSSALQRLYETVTDAYHQVYNNYLDQSDDEEEAHQQALADGYEMVTDYKTINGSEEFVTSYTTPTHVADIWYVFDAVSGKRIYDRGFIRIKSK
;
A
#
# COMPACT_ATOMS: atom_id res chain seq x y z
N MET A 1 -16.20 3.13 -4.13
CA MET A 1 -16.34 2.42 -2.84
C MET A 1 -15.11 2.74 -1.99
N GLU A 2 -15.23 2.84 -0.67
CA GLU A 2 -14.09 3.10 0.22
C GLU A 2 -14.18 2.17 1.44
N THR A 3 -13.06 1.53 1.79
CA THR A 3 -12.93 0.69 2.98
C THR A 3 -11.67 1.13 3.74
N GLN A 4 -11.77 1.25 5.06
CA GLN A 4 -10.64 1.61 5.93
C GLN A 4 -10.64 0.68 7.14
N GLY A 5 -9.44 0.37 7.65
CA GLY A 5 -9.28 -0.39 8.88
C GLY A 5 -7.87 -0.30 9.43
N LYS A 6 -7.59 -1.22 10.34
CA LYS A 6 -6.28 -1.38 10.99
C LYS A 6 -5.62 -2.66 10.51
N TRP A 7 -4.30 -2.64 10.57
CA TRP A 7 -3.49 -3.83 10.43
C TRP A 7 -2.51 -3.94 11.60
N THR A 8 -2.14 -5.17 11.95
CA THR A 8 -1.11 -5.51 12.94
C THR A 8 -0.17 -6.55 12.37
N ARG A 9 1.07 -6.57 12.85
CA ARG A 9 2.04 -7.59 12.50
C ARG A 9 1.87 -8.78 13.44
N ASP A 10 1.72 -9.97 12.89
CA ASP A 10 1.67 -11.20 13.68
C ASP A 10 3.06 -11.67 14.12
N ALA A 11 3.11 -12.81 14.82
CA ALA A 11 4.35 -13.40 15.33
C ALA A 11 5.29 -13.92 14.23
N GLU A 12 4.77 -14.20 13.03
CA GLU A 12 5.54 -14.68 11.87
C GLU A 12 6.00 -13.53 10.97
N GLY A 13 5.49 -12.32 11.21
CA GLY A 13 5.85 -11.09 10.50
C GLY A 13 4.85 -10.67 9.42
N PHE A 14 3.72 -11.37 9.28
CA PHE A 14 2.68 -11.04 8.31
C PHE A 14 1.71 -9.96 8.82
N MET A 15 1.03 -9.29 7.89
CA MET A 15 -0.01 -8.33 8.21
C MET A 15 -1.35 -9.03 8.43
N GLU A 16 -1.86 -8.92 9.65
CA GLU A 16 -3.22 -9.29 10.02
C GLU A 16 -4.13 -8.05 9.96
N PHE A 17 -5.31 -8.17 9.35
CA PHE A 17 -6.26 -7.07 9.16
C PHE A 17 -7.47 -7.24 10.08
N ASP A 18 -8.08 -6.12 10.48
CA ASP A 18 -9.30 -6.14 11.30
C ASP A 18 -10.53 -6.80 10.65
N SER A 19 -10.49 -7.02 9.33
CA SER A 19 -11.51 -7.76 8.59
C SER A 19 -10.93 -8.51 7.39
N SER A 20 -11.48 -9.71 7.13
CA SER A 20 -11.11 -10.52 5.97
C SER A 20 -11.43 -9.83 4.63
N ALA A 21 -12.41 -8.93 4.61
CA ALA A 21 -12.75 -8.16 3.42
C ALA A 21 -11.62 -7.16 3.07
N LEU A 22 -11.06 -6.50 4.08
CA LEU A 22 -9.95 -5.57 3.91
C LEU A 22 -8.67 -6.28 3.50
N GLN A 23 -8.38 -7.44 4.10
CA GLN A 23 -7.27 -8.30 3.69
C GLN A 23 -7.37 -8.68 2.21
N ARG A 24 -8.52 -9.20 1.77
CA ARG A 24 -8.71 -9.58 0.36
C ARG A 24 -8.56 -8.41 -0.60
N LEU A 25 -9.06 -7.23 -0.23
CA LEU A 25 -8.89 -6.02 -1.04
C LEU A 25 -7.42 -5.59 -1.10
N TYR A 26 -6.71 -5.63 0.02
CA TYR A 26 -5.28 -5.34 0.06
C TYR A 26 -4.51 -6.28 -0.87
N GLU A 27 -4.67 -7.60 -0.68
CA GLU A 27 -4.05 -8.64 -1.51
C GLU A 27 -4.38 -8.43 -2.98
N THR A 28 -5.65 -8.17 -3.34
CA THR A 28 -6.05 -7.92 -4.72
C THR A 28 -5.31 -6.73 -5.35
N VAL A 29 -5.16 -5.63 -4.60
CA VAL A 29 -4.50 -4.42 -5.10
C VAL A 29 -2.99 -4.63 -5.20
N THR A 30 -2.37 -5.20 -4.17
CA THR A 30 -0.92 -5.41 -4.15
C THR A 30 -0.48 -6.48 -5.11
N ASP A 31 -1.21 -7.58 -5.24
CA ASP A 31 -0.87 -8.66 -6.17
C ASP A 31 -0.99 -8.18 -7.61
N ALA A 32 -2.03 -7.39 -7.93
CA ALA A 32 -2.18 -6.80 -9.25
C ALA A 32 -1.01 -5.87 -9.60
N TYR A 33 -0.57 -5.03 -8.65
CA TYR A 33 0.61 -4.19 -8.84
C TYR A 33 1.88 -5.03 -9.07
N HIS A 34 2.20 -5.95 -8.16
CA HIS A 34 3.44 -6.72 -8.26
C HIS A 34 3.47 -7.63 -9.48
N GLN A 35 2.33 -8.21 -9.87
CA GLN A 35 2.24 -9.03 -11.07
C GLN A 35 2.61 -8.22 -12.32
N VAL A 36 2.07 -7.01 -12.48
CA VAL A 36 2.35 -6.15 -13.64
C VAL A 36 3.79 -5.64 -13.60
N TYR A 37 4.23 -5.12 -12.44
CA TYR A 37 5.59 -4.62 -12.28
C TYR A 37 6.65 -5.70 -12.54
N ASN A 38 6.49 -6.89 -11.95
CA ASN A 38 7.44 -7.99 -12.15
C ASN A 38 7.43 -8.50 -13.59
N ASN A 39 6.27 -8.51 -14.27
CA ASN A 39 6.22 -8.87 -15.68
C ASN A 39 6.98 -7.87 -16.56
N TYR A 40 7.00 -6.58 -16.23
CA TYR A 40 7.84 -5.61 -16.92
C TYR A 40 9.31 -5.76 -16.56
N LEU A 41 9.62 -5.99 -15.28
CA LEU A 41 10.98 -6.23 -14.81
C LEU A 41 11.61 -7.44 -15.51
N ASP A 42 10.86 -8.53 -15.67
CA ASP A 42 11.28 -9.73 -16.39
C ASP A 42 11.53 -9.48 -17.90
N GLN A 43 10.91 -8.45 -18.48
CA GLN A 43 11.03 -8.10 -19.90
C GLN A 43 12.15 -7.10 -20.19
N SER A 44 12.31 -6.07 -19.35
CA SER A 44 13.32 -5.04 -19.53
C SER A 44 14.66 -5.40 -18.89
N ASP A 45 14.66 -6.24 -17.84
CA ASP A 45 15.81 -6.45 -16.93
C ASP A 45 16.35 -5.12 -16.35
N ASP A 46 15.48 -4.10 -16.27
CA ASP A 46 15.79 -2.75 -15.81
C ASP A 46 14.62 -2.23 -14.96
N GLU A 47 14.93 -1.89 -13.70
CA GLU A 47 13.94 -1.44 -12.72
C GLU A 47 13.30 -0.09 -13.07
N GLU A 48 14.06 0.83 -13.67
CA GLU A 48 13.57 2.16 -14.02
C GLU A 48 12.63 2.07 -15.24
N GLU A 49 13.00 1.28 -16.24
CA GLU A 49 12.15 1.01 -17.38
C GLU A 49 10.87 0.27 -16.97
N ALA A 50 10.98 -0.75 -16.12
CA ALA A 50 9.82 -1.50 -15.61
C ALA A 50 8.87 -0.60 -14.81
N HIS A 51 9.41 0.30 -14.00
CA HIS A 51 8.63 1.30 -13.28
C HIS A 51 7.90 2.26 -14.23
N GLN A 52 8.57 2.78 -15.26
CA GLN A 52 7.95 3.67 -16.24
C GLN A 52 6.83 2.97 -17.02
N GLN A 53 7.02 1.70 -17.39
CA GLN A 53 5.99 0.91 -18.07
C GLN A 53 4.79 0.64 -17.16
N ALA A 54 5.03 0.21 -15.91
CA ALA A 54 3.95 0.03 -14.93
C ALA A 54 3.16 1.32 -14.69
N LEU A 55 3.87 2.45 -14.55
CA LEU A 55 3.27 3.77 -14.36
C LEU A 55 2.40 4.18 -15.55
N ALA A 56 2.88 3.96 -16.78
CA ALA A 56 2.13 4.22 -18.01
C ALA A 56 0.81 3.42 -18.06
N ASP A 57 0.81 2.21 -17.52
CA ASP A 57 -0.38 1.34 -17.40
C ASP A 57 -1.24 1.64 -16.15
N GLY A 58 -0.88 2.67 -15.38
CA GLY A 58 -1.63 3.14 -14.21
C GLY A 58 -1.35 2.37 -12.92
N TYR A 59 -0.22 1.65 -12.87
CA TYR A 59 0.28 0.92 -11.71
C TYR A 59 1.46 1.65 -11.09
N GLU A 60 1.39 1.95 -9.80
CA GLU A 60 2.42 2.73 -9.12
C GLU A 60 2.51 2.34 -7.64
N MET A 61 3.73 2.23 -7.11
CA MET A 61 3.98 2.13 -5.67
C MET A 61 4.85 3.30 -5.24
N VAL A 62 4.31 4.18 -4.40
CA VAL A 62 5.03 5.35 -3.88
C VAL A 62 4.97 5.35 -2.38
N THR A 63 6.10 5.65 -1.73
CA THR A 63 6.14 5.92 -0.29
C THR A 63 6.46 7.40 -0.07
N ASP A 64 5.49 8.16 0.39
CA ASP A 64 5.63 9.60 0.63
C ASP A 64 4.63 10.12 1.68
N TYR A 65 4.75 11.38 2.07
CA TYR A 65 3.79 12.06 2.93
C TYR A 65 2.49 12.39 2.20
N LYS A 66 1.37 12.06 2.82
CA LYS A 66 0.03 12.31 2.29
C LYS A 66 -0.89 12.81 3.40
N THR A 67 -1.69 13.83 3.10
CA THR A 67 -2.73 14.28 4.03
C THR A 67 -3.89 13.27 4.07
N ILE A 68 -4.07 12.61 5.21
CA ILE A 68 -5.15 11.67 5.48
C ILE A 68 -5.90 12.14 6.71
N ASN A 69 -7.22 12.32 6.60
CA ASN A 69 -8.10 12.74 7.69
C ASN A 69 -7.64 14.03 8.42
N GLY A 70 -6.99 14.95 7.69
CA GLY A 70 -6.50 16.22 8.23
C GLY A 70 -5.12 16.14 8.88
N SER A 71 -4.47 14.97 8.88
CA SER A 71 -3.12 14.75 9.40
C SER A 71 -2.16 14.37 8.28
N GLU A 72 -0.92 14.81 8.37
CA GLU A 72 0.15 14.39 7.47
C GLU A 72 0.65 13.01 7.90
N GLU A 73 0.47 12.01 7.05
CA GLU A 73 0.85 10.63 7.31
C GLU A 73 1.94 10.20 6.34
N PHE A 74 2.90 9.40 6.80
CA PHE A 74 3.91 8.80 5.91
C PHE A 74 3.38 7.46 5.41
N VAL A 75 3.04 7.41 4.11
CA VAL A 75 2.14 6.42 3.52
C VAL A 75 2.84 5.70 2.37
N THR A 76 2.77 4.37 2.36
CA THR A 76 3.02 3.57 1.16
C THR A 76 1.70 3.40 0.42
N SER A 77 1.63 3.90 -0.80
CA SER A 77 0.45 3.90 -1.66
C SER A 77 0.67 2.91 -2.81
N TYR A 78 -0.24 1.95 -2.98
CA TYR A 78 -0.34 1.10 -4.16
C TYR A 78 -1.49 1.59 -5.04
N THR A 79 -1.18 1.98 -6.26
CA THR A 79 -2.13 2.47 -7.24
C THR A 79 -2.28 1.43 -8.34
N THR A 80 -3.53 1.17 -8.72
CA THR A 80 -3.90 0.38 -9.90
C THR A 80 -4.91 1.18 -10.74
N PRO A 81 -5.32 0.71 -11.93
CA PRO A 81 -6.35 1.38 -12.72
C PRO A 81 -7.70 1.54 -12.01
N THR A 82 -8.01 0.65 -11.06
CA THR A 82 -9.33 0.61 -10.42
C THR A 82 -9.31 1.01 -8.93
N HIS A 83 -8.16 0.94 -8.27
CA HIS A 83 -8.05 1.15 -6.83
C HIS A 83 -6.78 1.91 -6.43
N VAL A 84 -6.83 2.52 -5.24
CA VAL A 84 -5.68 3.05 -4.52
C VAL A 84 -5.72 2.52 -3.09
N ALA A 85 -4.66 1.85 -2.65
CA ALA A 85 -4.47 1.38 -1.28
C ALA A 85 -3.37 2.20 -0.58
N ASP A 86 -3.76 2.95 0.44
CA ASP A 86 -2.88 3.75 1.28
C ASP A 86 -2.61 3.01 2.60
N ILE A 87 -1.35 2.80 2.97
CA ILE A 87 -0.95 2.10 4.21
C ILE A 87 0.02 2.97 5.00
N TRP A 88 -0.24 3.16 6.29
CA TRP A 88 0.64 3.95 7.16
C TRP A 88 0.68 3.39 8.58
N TYR A 89 1.74 3.76 9.31
CA TYR A 89 2.02 3.25 10.66
C TYR A 89 1.37 4.11 11.75
N VAL A 90 1.08 3.49 12.90
CA VAL A 90 0.70 4.24 14.09
C VAL A 90 1.91 5.01 14.62
N PHE A 91 1.68 6.24 15.09
CA PHE A 91 2.67 7.00 15.86
C PHE A 91 2.46 6.85 17.37
N ASP A 92 3.56 6.66 18.09
CA ASP A 92 3.58 6.83 19.53
C ASP A 92 3.58 8.33 19.87
N ALA A 93 2.48 8.79 20.47
CA ALA A 93 2.30 10.20 20.84
C ALA A 93 3.31 10.71 21.88
N VAL A 94 3.92 9.82 22.67
CA VAL A 94 4.91 10.20 23.70
C VAL A 94 6.31 10.29 23.10
N SER A 95 6.72 9.30 22.32
CA SER A 95 8.08 9.26 21.76
C SER A 95 8.21 9.92 20.39
N GLY A 96 7.10 10.19 19.70
CA GLY A 96 7.07 10.71 18.33
C GLY A 96 7.56 9.69 17.29
N LYS A 97 7.74 8.42 17.66
CA LYS A 97 8.26 7.38 16.79
C LYS A 97 7.14 6.59 16.11
N ARG A 98 7.40 6.12 14.89
CA ARG A 98 6.54 5.16 14.18
C ARG A 98 6.62 3.81 14.86
N ILE A 99 5.46 3.20 15.08
CA ILE A 99 5.31 1.84 15.57
C ILE A 99 5.15 0.94 14.34
N TYR A 100 6.19 0.17 14.02
CA TYR A 100 6.21 -0.64 12.80
C TYR A 100 5.34 -1.90 12.89
N ASP A 101 4.88 -2.29 14.08
CA ASP A 101 4.06 -3.49 14.28
C ASP A 101 2.57 -3.28 14.00
N ARG A 102 2.12 -2.05 13.73
CA ARG A 102 0.70 -1.76 13.52
C ARG A 102 0.48 -0.46 12.79
N GLY A 103 -0.67 -0.37 12.15
CA GLY A 103 -0.99 0.77 11.33
C GLY A 103 -2.45 0.82 10.92
N PHE A 104 -2.68 1.66 9.93
CA PHE A 104 -3.95 1.85 9.28
C PHE A 104 -3.78 1.59 7.79
N ILE A 105 -4.89 1.24 7.16
CA ILE A 105 -4.99 1.06 5.72
C ILE A 105 -6.31 1.65 5.24
N ARG A 106 -6.29 2.26 4.06
CA ARG A 106 -7.46 2.78 3.36
C ARG A 106 -7.40 2.39 1.90
N ILE A 107 -8.46 1.75 1.40
CA ILE A 107 -8.57 1.34 0.00
C ILE A 107 -9.78 2.05 -0.62
N LYS A 108 -9.52 2.80 -1.70
CA LYS A 108 -10.52 3.54 -2.46
C LYS A 108 -10.60 3.00 -3.88
N SER A 109 -11.80 2.80 -4.41
CA SER A 109 -12.00 2.65 -5.86
C SER A 109 -11.82 4.01 -6.54
N LYS A 110 -11.26 4.02 -7.73
CA LYS A 110 -11.18 5.20 -8.61
C LYS A 110 -12.52 5.47 -9.31
#